data_AF-A0A2P8VSD5-F1
#
_entry.id   AF-A0A2P8VSD5-F1
#
_cell.length_a   1.000
_cell.length_b   1.000
_cell.length_c   1.000
_cell.angle_alpha   90.00
_cell.angle_beta   90.00
_cell.angle_gamma   90.00
#
_symmetry.space_group_name_H-M   'P 1'
#
loop_
_entity.id
_entity.type
_entity.pdbx_description
1 polymer ?
#
loop_
_entity_poly.entity_id
_entity_poly.type
_entity_poly.pdbx_seq_one_letter_code
_entity_poly.pdbx_strand_id
1 'polypeptide(L)'
;CQALNLVTPTDLSDRRVKSVFVMNPVGSVLFGPVGYGQIDLPVMVVAGTADTIAPAYPEQIMPFTWLTTPDRYLLLISQGTHFSAIGDIATGDQPLPIPPELIGLRPELVWNYMQILGLAYFKLTLEGDQRFQPALQPAFAAALGVDPYLLSLLSSPSADISPDAAPDAAPEPTPAPVDAGLSDPLSP
;
A
#
# COMPACT_ATOMS: atom_id res chain seq x y z
N CYS A 1 -20.20 -1.33 -18.74
CA CYS A 1 -18.84 -1.89 -18.75
C CYS A 1 -18.81 -3.11 -19.68
N GLN A 2 -18.06 -3.09 -20.79
CA GLN A 2 -17.98 -4.22 -21.74
C GLN A 2 -17.34 -5.47 -21.13
N ALA A 3 -16.49 -5.28 -20.11
CA ALA A 3 -15.80 -6.38 -19.43
C ALA A 3 -16.76 -7.35 -18.70
N LEU A 4 -18.00 -6.94 -18.41
CA LEU A 4 -19.02 -7.82 -17.84
C LEU A 4 -19.46 -8.94 -18.80
N ASN A 5 -19.16 -8.81 -20.09
CA ASN A 5 -19.48 -9.80 -21.11
C ASN A 5 -18.32 -10.78 -21.37
N LEU A 6 -17.21 -10.66 -20.64
CA LEU A 6 -16.06 -11.55 -20.79
C LEU A 6 -16.33 -12.87 -20.06
N VAL A 7 -15.87 -13.97 -20.67
CA VAL A 7 -15.77 -15.25 -19.96
C VAL A 7 -14.58 -15.15 -19.02
N THR A 8 -14.83 -15.05 -17.72
CA THR A 8 -13.77 -14.97 -16.71
C THR A 8 -13.11 -16.34 -16.55
N PRO A 9 -11.79 -16.47 -16.79
CA PRO A 9 -11.05 -17.69 -16.48
C PRO A 9 -11.17 -18.06 -15.00
N THR A 10 -11.07 -19.35 -14.69
CA THR A 10 -11.14 -19.84 -13.30
C THR A 10 -9.90 -19.51 -12.48
N ASP A 11 -8.77 -19.24 -13.13
CA ASP A 11 -7.52 -18.84 -12.49
C ASP A 11 -6.90 -17.67 -13.27
N LEU A 12 -6.75 -16.54 -12.59
CA LEU A 12 -6.11 -15.33 -13.11
C LEU A 12 -4.70 -15.13 -12.52
N SER A 13 -4.29 -16.01 -11.60
CA SER A 13 -3.02 -15.91 -10.89
C SER A 13 -1.84 -16.39 -11.76
N ASP A 14 -0.69 -15.76 -11.60
CA ASP A 14 0.59 -16.25 -12.13
C ASP A 14 1.62 -16.24 -11.00
N ARG A 15 2.13 -17.42 -10.63
CA ARG A 15 3.05 -17.60 -9.50
C ARG A 15 4.38 -16.87 -9.65
N ARG A 16 4.73 -16.41 -10.86
CA ARG A 16 5.95 -15.62 -11.12
C ARG A 16 5.76 -14.15 -10.74
N VAL A 17 4.52 -13.66 -10.68
CA VAL A 17 4.22 -12.32 -10.16
C VAL A 17 4.39 -12.35 -8.64
N LYS A 18 5.16 -11.40 -8.11
CA LYS A 18 5.53 -11.34 -6.68
C LYS A 18 5.09 -10.07 -5.98
N SER A 19 4.69 -9.05 -6.73
CA SER A 19 4.27 -7.75 -6.20
C SER A 19 3.48 -7.01 -7.28
N VAL A 20 2.50 -6.20 -6.87
CA VAL A 20 1.58 -5.50 -7.77
C VAL A 20 1.59 -4.00 -7.48
N PHE A 21 1.85 -3.18 -8.49
CA PHE A 21 1.67 -1.72 -8.44
C PHE A 21 0.68 -1.33 -9.53
N VAL A 22 -0.50 -0.85 -9.15
CA VAL A 22 -1.60 -0.57 -10.08
C VAL A 22 -2.11 0.85 -9.94
N MET A 23 -2.31 1.49 -11.09
CA MET A 23 -2.72 2.89 -11.19
C MET A 23 -4.13 2.99 -11.75
N ASN A 24 -5.01 3.68 -11.03
CA ASN A 24 -6.41 3.87 -11.40
C ASN A 24 -7.12 2.58 -11.88
N PRO A 25 -6.94 1.43 -11.18
CA PRO A 25 -7.51 0.16 -11.65
C PRO A 25 -9.03 0.23 -11.71
N VAL A 26 -9.62 -0.42 -12.72
CA VAL A 26 -11.06 -0.66 -12.83
C VAL A 26 -11.30 -2.15 -12.63
N GLY A 27 -12.11 -2.52 -11.65
CA GLY A 27 -12.27 -3.92 -11.31
C GLY A 27 -13.33 -4.22 -10.26
N SER A 28 -13.93 -3.18 -9.64
CA SER A 28 -14.83 -3.35 -8.50
C SER A 28 -15.99 -4.32 -8.80
N VAL A 29 -16.67 -4.13 -9.93
CA VAL A 29 -17.80 -4.96 -10.38
C VAL A 29 -17.35 -6.30 -10.96
N LEU A 30 -16.14 -6.38 -11.51
CA LEU A 30 -15.63 -7.60 -12.15
C LEU A 30 -15.19 -8.65 -11.13
N PHE A 31 -14.47 -8.20 -10.10
CA PHE A 31 -13.83 -9.09 -9.12
C PHE A 31 -14.56 -9.10 -7.79
N GLY A 32 -15.14 -7.96 -7.39
CA GLY A 32 -15.83 -7.80 -6.11
C GLY A 32 -14.97 -8.17 -4.89
N PRO A 33 -15.57 -8.23 -3.69
CA PRO A 33 -14.83 -8.57 -2.48
C PRO A 33 -14.15 -9.95 -2.53
N VAL A 34 -14.78 -10.91 -3.20
CA VAL A 34 -14.26 -12.29 -3.31
C VAL A 34 -13.00 -12.35 -4.16
N GLY A 35 -12.95 -11.63 -5.29
CA GLY A 35 -11.77 -11.62 -6.15
C GLY A 35 -10.63 -10.80 -5.56
N TYR A 36 -10.91 -9.60 -5.02
CA TYR A 36 -9.89 -8.78 -4.34
C TYR A 36 -9.34 -9.47 -3.09
N GLY A 37 -10.19 -10.16 -2.32
CA GLY A 37 -9.78 -10.89 -1.11
C GLY A 37 -8.90 -12.12 -1.36
N GLN A 38 -8.74 -12.54 -2.62
CA GLN A 38 -7.82 -13.63 -3.02
C GLN A 38 -6.41 -13.12 -3.34
N ILE A 39 -6.18 -11.79 -3.38
CA ILE A 39 -4.84 -11.24 -3.62
C ILE A 39 -4.00 -11.44 -2.36
N ASP A 40 -2.99 -12.30 -2.46
CA ASP A 40 -2.05 -12.67 -1.40
C ASP A 40 -0.64 -12.07 -1.57
N LEU A 41 -0.46 -11.24 -2.60
CA LEU A 41 0.78 -10.53 -2.89
C LEU A 41 0.79 -9.13 -2.24
N PRO A 42 1.98 -8.52 -2.05
CA PRO A 42 2.07 -7.09 -1.81
C PRO A 42 1.39 -6.31 -2.93
N VAL A 43 0.61 -5.30 -2.57
CA VAL A 43 -0.14 -4.48 -3.53
C VAL A 43 -0.12 -2.99 -3.18
N MET A 44 0.24 -2.16 -4.14
CA MET A 44 -0.01 -0.72 -4.12
C MET A 44 -1.11 -0.36 -5.11
N VAL A 45 -2.16 0.28 -4.60
CA VAL A 45 -3.25 0.88 -5.38
C VAL A 45 -3.06 2.39 -5.40
N VAL A 46 -3.05 2.98 -6.59
CA VAL A 46 -3.01 4.43 -6.78
C VAL A 46 -4.38 4.92 -7.26
N ALA A 47 -4.89 5.99 -6.65
CA ALA A 47 -6.16 6.61 -7.03
C ALA A 47 -6.04 8.14 -7.15
N GLY A 48 -6.56 8.70 -8.24
CA GLY A 48 -6.69 10.14 -8.44
C GLY A 48 -8.07 10.67 -8.04
N THR A 49 -8.14 11.75 -7.25
CA THR A 49 -9.44 12.28 -6.78
C THR A 49 -10.24 13.00 -7.86
N ALA A 50 -9.61 13.35 -8.99
CA ALA A 50 -10.26 13.93 -10.17
C ALA A 50 -10.37 12.93 -11.33
N ASP A 51 -10.20 11.63 -11.06
CA ASP A 51 -10.45 10.59 -12.06
C ASP A 51 -11.96 10.49 -12.35
N THR A 52 -12.35 10.83 -13.58
CA THR A 52 -13.72 10.75 -14.08
C THR A 52 -13.99 9.48 -14.90
N ILE A 53 -12.94 8.70 -15.23
CA ILE A 53 -13.01 7.44 -15.97
C ILE A 53 -13.19 6.27 -15.00
N ALA A 54 -12.38 6.25 -13.94
CA ALA A 54 -12.37 5.24 -12.89
C ALA A 54 -12.44 5.93 -11.52
N PRO A 55 -13.61 6.43 -11.10
CA PRO A 55 -13.72 7.27 -9.91
C PRO A 55 -13.12 6.63 -8.65
N ALA A 56 -12.30 7.42 -7.94
CA ALA A 56 -11.51 7.03 -6.76
C ALA A 56 -12.28 6.13 -5.79
N TYR A 57 -13.48 6.55 -5.40
CA TYR A 57 -14.26 5.87 -4.37
C TYR A 57 -14.72 4.46 -4.78
N PRO A 58 -15.54 4.29 -5.83
CA PRO A 58 -16.05 2.98 -6.20
C PRO A 58 -14.98 2.02 -6.76
N GLU A 59 -13.93 2.52 -7.42
CA GLU A 59 -13.00 1.65 -8.15
C GLU A 59 -11.66 1.39 -7.41
N GLN A 60 -11.25 2.24 -6.47
CA GLN A 60 -9.99 2.05 -5.75
C GLN A 60 -10.12 2.07 -4.22
N ILE A 61 -10.77 3.08 -3.64
CA ILE A 61 -10.89 3.22 -2.18
C ILE A 61 -11.75 2.11 -1.59
N MET A 62 -12.93 1.85 -2.14
CA MET A 62 -13.78 0.76 -1.66
C MET A 62 -13.12 -0.61 -1.89
N PRO A 63 -12.60 -0.95 -3.09
CA PRO A 63 -11.95 -2.24 -3.29
C PRO A 63 -10.67 -2.45 -2.47
N PHE A 64 -9.95 -1.38 -2.12
CA PHE A 64 -8.81 -1.47 -1.20
C PHE A 64 -9.21 -2.06 0.16
N THR A 65 -10.44 -1.80 0.64
CA THR A 65 -10.95 -2.38 1.89
C THR A 65 -11.22 -3.89 1.81
N TRP A 66 -11.30 -4.44 0.60
CA TRP A 66 -11.52 -5.87 0.38
C TRP A 66 -10.22 -6.67 0.33
N LEU A 67 -9.06 -6.00 0.20
CA LEU A 67 -7.76 -6.65 0.22
C LEU A 67 -7.46 -7.22 1.60
N THR A 68 -6.96 -8.46 1.63
CA THR A 68 -6.64 -9.20 2.85
C THR A 68 -5.14 -9.32 3.09
N THR A 69 -4.32 -9.15 2.05
CA THR A 69 -2.85 -9.13 2.15
C THR A 69 -2.37 -8.10 3.17
N PRO A 70 -1.37 -8.44 4.02
CA PRO A 70 -0.84 -7.51 5.02
C PRO A 70 -0.10 -6.34 4.39
N ASP A 71 0.58 -6.58 3.26
CA ASP A 71 1.39 -5.59 2.55
C ASP A 71 0.55 -4.84 1.52
N ARG A 72 -0.38 -4.01 2.00
CA ARG A 72 -1.25 -3.21 1.14
C ARG A 72 -1.07 -1.71 1.36
N TYR A 73 -1.02 -0.99 0.26
CA TYR A 73 -0.83 0.46 0.22
C TYR A 73 -1.90 1.11 -0.66
N LEU A 74 -2.47 2.23 -0.20
CA LEU A 74 -3.34 3.09 -0.99
C LEU A 74 -2.72 4.49 -1.07
N LEU A 75 -2.28 4.86 -2.27
CA LEU A 75 -1.83 6.20 -2.58
C LEU A 75 -2.97 7.01 -3.18
N LEU A 76 -3.35 8.10 -2.54
CA LEU A 76 -4.30 9.08 -3.04
C LEU A 76 -3.57 10.30 -3.58
N ILE A 77 -3.93 10.73 -4.78
CA ILE A 77 -3.39 11.91 -5.45
C ILE A 77 -4.52 12.93 -5.58
N SER A 78 -4.43 14.02 -4.81
CA SER A 78 -5.34 15.16 -4.95
C SER A 78 -5.27 15.70 -6.37
N GLN A 79 -6.42 15.98 -6.99
CA GLN A 79 -6.55 16.46 -8.37
C GLN A 79 -5.96 15.54 -9.45
N GLY A 80 -5.42 14.36 -9.09
CA GLY A 80 -4.95 13.37 -10.05
C GLY A 80 -6.11 12.87 -10.91
N THR A 81 -5.87 12.74 -12.21
CA THR A 81 -6.83 12.21 -13.19
C THR A 81 -6.44 10.80 -13.62
N HIS A 82 -7.30 10.15 -14.41
CA HIS A 82 -7.00 8.84 -15.00
C HIS A 82 -5.67 8.84 -15.76
N PHE A 83 -5.47 9.89 -16.54
CA PHE A 83 -4.41 10.02 -17.53
C PHE A 83 -3.14 10.69 -16.98
N SER A 84 -3.25 11.46 -15.90
CA SER A 84 -2.07 12.09 -15.26
C SER A 84 -1.05 11.08 -14.73
N ALA A 85 -1.48 9.86 -14.42
CA ALA A 85 -0.62 8.78 -13.96
C ALA A 85 0.02 7.97 -15.09
N ILE A 86 -0.17 8.37 -16.36
CA ILE A 86 0.34 7.65 -17.54
C ILE A 86 1.45 8.49 -18.19
N GLY A 87 2.69 7.98 -18.17
CA GLY A 87 3.88 8.74 -18.57
C GLY A 87 4.01 9.12 -20.04
N ASP A 88 3.36 8.39 -20.95
CA ASP A 88 3.44 8.62 -22.40
C ASP A 88 2.38 9.61 -22.93
N ILE A 89 1.42 10.02 -22.09
CA ILE A 89 0.40 11.00 -22.51
C ILE A 89 1.01 12.37 -22.76
N ALA A 90 2.13 12.68 -22.10
CA ALA A 90 2.88 13.91 -22.33
C ALA A 90 3.62 13.93 -23.68
N THR A 91 3.85 12.78 -24.35
CA THR A 91 4.61 12.74 -25.61
C THR A 91 3.73 13.03 -26.85
N GLY A 92 2.40 12.97 -26.71
CA GLY A 92 1.47 13.35 -27.77
C GLY A 92 1.26 12.28 -28.86
N ASP A 93 1.85 11.09 -28.71
CA ASP A 93 1.74 9.98 -29.69
C ASP A 93 0.47 9.14 -29.51
N GLN A 94 -0.56 9.71 -28.85
CA GLN A 94 -1.77 8.97 -28.53
C GLN A 94 -2.60 8.69 -29.79
N PRO A 95 -3.08 7.46 -30.00
CA PRO A 95 -3.85 7.09 -31.19
C PRO A 95 -5.15 7.90 -31.36
N LEU A 96 -5.66 8.43 -30.25
CA LEU A 96 -6.85 9.27 -30.17
C LEU A 96 -6.53 10.54 -29.38
N PRO A 97 -7.05 11.71 -29.80
CA PRO A 97 -6.88 12.94 -29.04
C PRO A 97 -7.61 12.85 -27.70
N ILE A 98 -6.88 13.09 -26.61
CA ILE A 98 -7.42 13.13 -25.25
C ILE A 98 -7.62 14.59 -24.87
N PRO A 99 -8.83 15.01 -24.45
CA PRO A 99 -9.08 16.35 -23.96
C PRO A 99 -8.11 16.73 -22.83
N PRO A 100 -7.47 17.91 -22.86
CA PRO A 100 -6.50 18.33 -21.83
C PRO A 100 -7.04 18.26 -20.40
N GLU A 101 -8.34 18.49 -20.22
CA GLU A 101 -9.01 18.43 -18.92
C GLU A 101 -8.99 17.02 -18.33
N LEU A 102 -8.98 15.98 -19.16
CA LEU A 102 -8.86 14.59 -18.71
C LEU A 102 -7.40 14.23 -18.39
N ILE A 103 -6.43 14.89 -19.02
CA ILE A 103 -4.99 14.71 -18.74
C ILE A 103 -4.61 15.32 -17.39
N GLY A 104 -5.18 16.49 -17.07
CA GLY A 104 -4.82 17.27 -15.88
C GLY A 104 -3.62 18.18 -16.12
N LEU A 105 -3.33 19.03 -15.13
CA LEU A 105 -2.23 19.99 -15.17
C LEU A 105 -0.89 19.27 -14.94
N ARG A 106 0.18 19.58 -15.67
CA ARG A 106 1.53 19.02 -15.37
C ARG A 106 1.54 17.48 -15.12
N PRO A 107 1.01 16.64 -16.03
CA PRO A 107 1.00 15.18 -15.87
C PRO A 107 2.40 14.59 -15.60
N GLU A 108 3.47 15.25 -16.06
CA GLU A 108 4.85 14.89 -15.77
C GLU A 108 5.18 14.86 -14.26
N LEU A 109 4.54 15.71 -13.46
CA LEU A 109 4.74 15.74 -12.00
C LEU A 109 4.11 14.51 -11.35
N VAL A 110 2.88 14.17 -11.75
CA VAL A 110 2.19 12.96 -11.26
C VAL A 110 2.96 11.70 -11.69
N TRP A 111 3.44 11.66 -12.94
CA TRP A 111 4.29 10.58 -13.41
C TRP A 111 5.60 10.45 -12.61
N ASN A 112 6.24 11.56 -12.23
CA ASN A 112 7.43 11.53 -11.37
C ASN A 112 7.13 10.90 -10.00
N TYR A 113 5.95 11.13 -9.42
CA TYR A 113 5.55 10.42 -8.20
C TYR A 113 5.48 8.90 -8.42
N MET A 114 4.97 8.46 -9.58
CA MET A 114 4.90 7.02 -9.91
C MET A 114 6.30 6.42 -10.02
N GLN A 115 7.26 7.15 -10.61
CA GLN A 115 8.64 6.68 -10.71
C GLN A 115 9.32 6.57 -9.33
N ILE A 116 9.16 7.60 -8.48
CA ILE A 116 9.77 7.64 -7.15
C ILE A 116 9.19 6.54 -6.24
N LEU A 117 7.86 6.50 -6.14
CA LEU A 117 7.17 5.56 -5.25
C LEU A 117 7.20 4.15 -5.82
N GLY A 118 7.14 3.97 -7.13
CA GLY A 118 7.32 2.68 -7.79
C GLY A 118 8.70 2.08 -7.53
N LEU A 119 9.77 2.89 -7.65
CA LEU A 119 11.12 2.45 -7.30
C LEU A 119 11.20 2.00 -5.84
N ALA A 120 10.74 2.84 -4.91
CA ALA A 120 10.76 2.50 -3.49
C ALA A 120 9.94 1.25 -3.17
N TYR A 121 8.75 1.14 -3.75
CA TYR A 121 7.84 0.02 -3.58
C TYR A 121 8.46 -1.30 -4.04
N PHE A 122 9.04 -1.34 -5.24
CA PHE A 122 9.65 -2.57 -5.76
C PHE A 122 10.97 -2.90 -5.09
N LYS A 123 11.77 -1.90 -4.68
CA LYS A 123 12.95 -2.14 -3.83
C LYS A 123 12.58 -2.78 -2.49
N LEU A 124 11.49 -2.36 -1.88
CA LEU A 124 11.02 -2.96 -0.64
C LEU A 124 10.41 -4.35 -0.89
N THR A 125 9.46 -4.48 -1.82
CA THR A 125 8.62 -5.69 -1.95
C THR A 125 9.25 -6.82 -2.76
N LEU A 126 10.17 -6.52 -3.69
CA LEU A 126 10.85 -7.55 -4.48
C LEU A 126 12.27 -7.85 -3.97
N GLU A 127 13.00 -6.83 -3.53
CA GLU A 127 14.38 -7.00 -3.06
C GLU A 127 14.50 -7.07 -1.53
N GLY A 128 13.45 -6.72 -0.76
CA GLY A 128 13.49 -6.72 0.70
C GLY A 128 14.34 -5.59 1.29
N ASP A 129 14.68 -4.55 0.52
CA ASP A 129 15.59 -3.50 0.95
C ASP A 129 14.89 -2.50 1.88
N GLN A 130 15.08 -2.74 3.19
CA GLN A 130 14.46 -1.94 4.25
C GLN A 130 14.85 -0.46 4.24
N ARG A 131 15.92 -0.06 3.51
CA ARG A 131 16.28 1.36 3.35
C ARG A 131 15.21 2.16 2.61
N PHE A 132 14.34 1.50 1.84
CA PHE A 132 13.24 2.14 1.12
C PHE A 132 11.92 2.18 1.90
N GLN A 133 11.85 1.51 3.05
CA GLN A 133 10.66 1.52 3.91
C GLN A 133 10.18 2.95 4.28
N PRO A 134 11.07 3.91 4.61
CA PRO A 134 10.65 5.27 4.95
C PRO A 134 9.95 6.01 3.80
N ALA A 135 10.24 5.65 2.55
CA ALA A 135 9.60 6.24 1.39
C ALA A 135 8.14 5.79 1.20
N LEU A 136 7.73 4.70 1.87
CA LEU A 136 6.36 4.19 1.88
C LEU A 136 5.62 4.51 3.19
N GLN A 137 5.94 5.67 3.78
CA GLN A 137 5.26 6.19 4.97
C GLN A 137 4.39 7.40 4.62
N PRO A 138 3.28 7.63 5.37
CA PRO A 138 2.40 8.77 5.15
C PRO A 138 3.14 10.13 5.14
N ALA A 139 4.14 10.28 6.02
CA ALA A 139 4.92 11.50 6.13
C ALA A 139 5.78 11.77 4.88
N PHE A 140 6.36 10.72 4.27
CA PHE A 140 7.15 10.89 3.05
C PHE A 140 6.26 11.26 1.86
N ALA A 141 5.11 10.60 1.71
CA ALA A 141 4.14 10.95 0.67
C ALA A 141 3.69 12.41 0.80
N ALA A 142 3.32 12.84 2.02
CA ALA A 142 2.92 14.21 2.29
C ALA A 142 4.03 15.23 1.95
N ALA A 143 5.30 14.91 2.24
CA ALA A 143 6.44 15.76 1.93
C ALA A 143 6.80 15.78 0.42
N LEU A 144 6.50 14.69 -0.30
CA LEU A 144 6.72 14.59 -1.74
C LEU A 144 5.65 15.35 -2.56
N GLY A 145 4.42 15.43 -2.05
CA GLY A 145 3.30 16.08 -2.70
C GLY A 145 3.50 17.58 -2.88
N VAL A 146 3.09 18.10 -4.04
CA VAL A 146 3.22 19.52 -4.40
C VAL A 146 1.88 19.98 -4.96
N ASP A 147 1.40 21.15 -4.52
CA ASP A 147 0.15 21.73 -5.00
C ASP A 147 0.10 21.79 -6.55
N PRO A 148 -1.00 21.35 -7.20
CA PRO A 148 -2.27 20.88 -6.60
C PRO A 148 -2.32 19.36 -6.29
N TYR A 149 -1.24 18.63 -6.60
CA TYR A 149 -1.11 17.18 -6.46
C TYR A 149 -0.54 16.76 -5.11
N LEU A 150 -1.28 17.09 -4.05
CA LEU A 150 -0.97 16.60 -2.71
C LEU A 150 -1.16 15.07 -2.63
N LEU A 151 -0.29 14.41 -1.88
CA LEU A 151 -0.31 12.95 -1.74
C LEU A 151 -0.72 12.56 -0.32
N SER A 152 -1.54 11.52 -0.24
CA SER A 152 -1.82 10.81 1.02
C SER A 152 -1.57 9.33 0.81
N LEU A 153 -0.86 8.71 1.74
CA LEU A 153 -0.57 7.27 1.69
C LEU A 153 -1.18 6.61 2.92
N LEU A 154 -1.99 5.58 2.69
CA LEU A 154 -2.39 4.63 3.71
C LEU A 154 -1.54 3.37 3.52
N SER A 155 -0.88 2.93 4.57
CA SER A 155 -0.21 1.64 4.64
C SER A 155 -0.85 0.83 5.76
N SER A 156 -1.11 -0.45 5.50
CA SER A 156 -1.24 -1.39 6.61
C SER A 156 0.19 -1.76 6.99
N PRO A 157 0.67 -1.45 8.20
CA PRO A 157 1.94 -2.00 8.63
C PRO A 157 1.80 -3.51 8.65
N SER A 158 2.70 -4.22 7.97
CA SER A 158 2.90 -5.64 8.19
C SER A 158 3.26 -5.78 9.67
N ALA A 159 2.32 -6.30 10.45
CA ALA A 159 2.65 -6.78 11.78
C ALA A 159 3.57 -8.00 11.59
N ASP A 160 4.85 -7.78 11.87
CA ASP A 160 5.90 -8.74 12.23
C ASP A 160 6.72 -9.40 11.10
N ILE A 161 8.08 -9.35 11.21
CA ILE A 161 8.97 -10.51 11.49
C ILE A 161 10.34 -10.02 12.03
N SER A 162 10.56 -10.17 13.34
CA SER A 162 11.83 -10.74 13.83
C SER A 162 11.49 -11.77 14.89
N PRO A 163 11.97 -13.03 14.78
CA PRO A 163 11.70 -14.05 15.80
C PRO A 163 12.43 -13.80 17.14
N ASP A 164 13.07 -12.63 17.32
CA ASP A 164 13.84 -12.27 18.50
C ASP A 164 13.29 -11.07 19.29
N ALA A 165 12.15 -10.50 18.90
CA ALA A 165 11.51 -9.45 19.68
C ALA A 165 10.49 -10.06 20.66
N ALA A 166 10.99 -10.80 21.65
CA ALA A 166 10.24 -10.95 22.89
C ALA A 166 9.96 -9.53 23.43
N PRO A 167 8.75 -9.23 23.93
CA PRO A 167 8.55 -8.02 24.69
C PRO A 167 9.48 -8.10 25.90
N ASP A 168 10.32 -7.09 26.05
CA ASP A 168 11.24 -6.91 27.17
C ASP A 168 10.50 -7.24 28.47
N ALA A 169 10.76 -8.42 29.00
CA ALA A 169 10.22 -8.84 30.27
C ALA A 169 10.81 -7.88 31.30
N ALA A 170 9.95 -7.07 31.92
CA ALA A 170 10.34 -6.22 33.04
C ALA A 170 11.21 -7.04 34.01
N PRO A 171 12.32 -6.48 34.53
CA PRO A 171 13.19 -7.24 35.42
C PRO A 171 12.37 -7.72 36.62
N GLU A 172 12.40 -9.03 36.87
CA GLU A 172 11.81 -9.62 38.07
C GLU A 172 12.34 -8.88 39.32
N PRO A 173 11.48 -8.54 40.29
CA PRO A 173 11.94 -7.94 41.53
C PRO A 173 12.86 -8.92 42.25
N THR A 174 14.06 -8.45 42.60
CA THR A 174 15.05 -9.19 43.40
C THR A 174 14.40 -9.72 44.68
N PRO A 175 14.47 -11.04 44.98
CA PRO A 175 13.94 -11.56 46.22
C PRO A 175 14.71 -10.97 47.40
N ALA A 176 13.98 -10.48 48.41
CA ALA A 176 14.54 -10.02 49.67
C ALA A 176 15.34 -11.16 50.35
N PRO A 177 16.43 -10.85 51.06
CA PRO A 177 17.22 -11.86 51.76
C PRO A 177 16.37 -12.52 52.83
N VAL A 178 16.37 -13.85 52.82
CA VAL A 178 15.76 -14.68 53.87
C VAL A 178 16.61 -14.55 55.12
N ASP A 179 16.05 -13.94 56.16
CA ASP A 179 16.67 -13.87 57.48
C ASP A 179 16.60 -15.27 58.12
N ALA A 180 17.69 -16.02 58.00
CA ALA A 180 17.91 -17.27 58.73
C ALA A 180 18.45 -16.94 60.14
N GLY A 181 17.58 -16.36 60.97
CA GLY A 181 17.84 -16.11 62.39
C GLY A 181 17.39 -17.28 63.24
N LEU A 182 18.34 -18.08 63.71
CA LEU A 182 18.16 -19.18 64.65
C LEU A 182 17.42 -18.74 65.92
N SER A 183 16.42 -19.52 66.34
CA SER A 183 16.08 -19.68 67.75
C SER A 183 16.00 -21.17 68.06
N ASP A 184 16.98 -21.64 68.82
CA ASP A 184 17.13 -23.00 69.34
C ASP A 184 16.16 -23.26 70.53
N PRO A 185 16.02 -24.51 70.99
CA PRO A 185 14.82 -25.05 71.62
C PRO A 185 14.78 -24.84 73.13
N LEU A 186 13.61 -25.10 73.75
CA LEU A 186 13.48 -25.89 74.98
C LEU A 186 12.00 -26.29 75.17
N SER A 187 11.82 -27.60 75.40
CA SER A 187 10.56 -28.35 75.61
C SER A 187 9.89 -28.00 76.97
N PRO A 188 8.76 -28.64 77.37
CA PRO A 188 7.88 -28.16 78.46
C PRO A 188 8.50 -28.22 79.86
#